data_AF-J3LFX7-F1
#
_entry.id   AF-J3LFX7-F1
#
_cell.length_a   1.000
_cell.length_b   1.000
_cell.length_c   1.000
_cell.angle_alpha   90.00
_cell.angle_beta   90.00
_cell.angle_gamma   90.00
#
_symmetry.space_group_name_H-M   'P 1'
#
loop_
_entity.id
_entity.type
_entity.pdbx_description
1 polymer ?
#
loop_
_entity_poly.entity_id
_entity_poly.type
_entity_poly.pdbx_seq_one_letter_code
_entity_poly.pdbx_strand_id
1 'polypeptide(L)'
;MACARPVRRVSAVLYHYPCPDGAFAALAAHLYFSAAALPVRFFPNTVYDPIRSDALPFGEIKDVYLLDFVGPPGFVNDIAPKVESVTILDHHKTAFESLCGNATLGENVKKVIDMQRSGATIAFDFFSDKLLKIGSNVWNNGSDNTVNVVKYLPDNKLEMVHKLFKFIEDGDLWRWTIPNSKAFSSGLKDLDIEFDVNMNRKLFDQLLELDPEEVISRGQATLSHKQKKIDDCLEKSYEIALGRGRFGNCLAVNADAISNLRSELGNQLAEKSCNSNLRSIGAVVYKVPELNNDSMLKISLRSLNEEDTTSISKEYGGGGHRNASSFLLSVTEFDRWKAGTEPFNTKSISGASFDMELLPLGLAASKDALHELGKVPSYSLQAIQIKDGRTWTWTAARARRPWLCLDVDTASV
;
A
#
# COMPACT_ATOMS: atom_id res chain seq x y z
N MET A 1 28.25 6.36 39.08
CA MET A 1 27.32 6.40 37.93
C MET A 1 28.09 5.91 36.71
N ALA A 2 27.80 4.71 36.23
CA ALA A 2 28.34 4.25 34.96
C ALA A 2 27.63 5.04 33.84
N CYS A 3 28.37 5.88 33.11
CA CYS A 3 27.84 6.48 31.89
C CYS A 3 27.45 5.34 30.93
N ALA A 4 26.16 5.18 30.67
CA ALA A 4 25.68 4.26 29.65
C ALA A 4 26.38 4.61 28.33
N ARG A 5 27.09 3.64 27.72
CA ARG A 5 27.69 3.83 26.41
C ARG A 5 26.57 4.20 25.42
N PRO A 6 26.74 5.24 24.58
CA PRO A 6 25.73 5.59 23.60
C PRO A 6 25.47 4.40 22.69
N VAL A 7 24.20 4.02 22.57
CA VAL A 7 23.77 2.92 21.70
C VAL A 7 24.09 3.32 20.26
N ARG A 8 24.85 2.48 19.55
CA ARG A 8 25.17 2.72 18.14
C ARG A 8 23.87 2.57 17.33
N ARG A 9 23.35 3.69 16.84
CA ARG A 9 22.15 3.72 15.98
C ARG A 9 22.47 3.17 14.59
N VAL A 10 21.51 2.48 13.98
CA VAL A 10 21.63 1.81 12.68
C VAL A 10 20.57 2.30 11.70
N SER A 11 20.76 2.06 10.40
CA SER A 11 19.72 2.36 9.41
C SER A 11 18.56 1.36 9.51
N ALA A 12 17.34 1.85 9.28
CA ALA A 12 16.12 1.06 9.19
C ALA A 12 15.56 1.13 7.77
N VAL A 13 15.28 -0.02 7.17
CA VAL A 13 14.62 -0.17 5.88
C VAL A 13 13.24 -0.74 6.15
N LEU A 14 12.22 0.07 5.93
CA LEU A 14 10.85 -0.39 5.89
C LEU A 14 10.49 -0.62 4.41
N TYR A 15 9.79 -1.70 4.11
CA TYR A 15 9.43 -2.03 2.73
C TYR A 15 8.02 -2.61 2.64
N HIS A 16 7.36 -2.44 1.50
CA HIS A 16 6.02 -2.96 1.28
C HIS A 16 5.99 -4.50 1.24
N TYR A 17 5.08 -5.10 2.01
CA TYR A 17 4.89 -6.55 2.12
C TYR A 17 3.39 -6.89 2.03
N PRO A 18 2.98 -7.97 1.33
CA PRO A 18 3.79 -9.05 0.71
C PRO A 18 4.01 -8.89 -0.82
N CYS A 19 4.53 -7.74 -1.27
CA CYS A 19 4.73 -7.46 -2.69
C CYS A 19 6.13 -7.85 -3.19
N PRO A 20 6.28 -8.50 -4.36
CA PRO A 20 7.58 -8.68 -5.01
C PRO A 20 8.35 -7.38 -5.23
N ASP A 21 7.66 -6.28 -5.56
CA ASP A 21 8.30 -4.98 -5.81
C ASP A 21 8.98 -4.45 -4.53
N GLY A 22 8.24 -4.36 -3.42
CA GLY A 22 8.79 -4.04 -2.11
C GLY A 22 9.90 -5.00 -1.65
N ALA A 23 9.80 -6.30 -1.91
CA ALA A 23 10.84 -7.27 -1.57
C ALA A 23 12.13 -7.06 -2.37
N PHE A 24 12.03 -6.77 -3.67
CA PHE A 24 13.19 -6.44 -4.51
C PHE A 24 13.74 -5.04 -4.20
N ALA A 25 12.91 -4.09 -3.77
CA ALA A 25 13.38 -2.80 -3.26
C ALA A 25 14.21 -3.00 -1.97
N ALA A 26 13.76 -3.86 -1.06
CA ALA A 26 14.52 -4.26 0.11
C ALA A 26 15.82 -5.00 -0.26
N LEU A 27 15.81 -5.84 -1.30
CA LEU A 27 17.02 -6.48 -1.82
C LEU A 27 18.05 -5.45 -2.30
N ALA A 28 17.63 -4.40 -3.02
CA ALA A 28 18.52 -3.32 -3.42
C ALA A 28 19.19 -2.65 -2.20
N ALA A 29 18.42 -2.35 -1.16
CA ALA A 29 18.98 -1.83 0.08
C ALA A 29 19.97 -2.82 0.72
N HIS A 30 19.61 -4.11 0.77
CA HIS A 30 20.48 -5.17 1.29
C HIS A 30 21.84 -5.21 0.58
N LEU A 31 21.86 -5.15 -0.75
CA LEU A 31 23.09 -5.11 -1.54
C LEU A 31 23.97 -3.91 -1.18
N TYR A 32 23.38 -2.72 -1.05
CA TYR A 32 24.12 -1.52 -0.61
C TYR A 32 24.73 -1.67 0.78
N PHE A 33 23.93 -2.05 1.77
CA PHE A 33 24.39 -2.13 3.16
C PHE A 33 25.45 -3.23 3.34
N SER A 34 25.30 -4.35 2.62
CA SER A 34 26.30 -5.42 2.57
C SER A 34 27.61 -4.94 1.93
N ALA A 35 27.55 -4.29 0.75
CA ALA A 35 28.73 -3.78 0.06
C ALA A 35 29.45 -2.67 0.87
N ALA A 36 28.69 -1.81 1.56
CA ALA A 36 29.22 -0.74 2.40
C ALA A 36 29.70 -1.23 3.79
N ALA A 37 29.51 -2.51 4.13
CA ALA A 37 29.77 -3.08 5.46
C ALA A 37 29.08 -2.30 6.59
N LEU A 38 27.83 -1.87 6.35
CA LEU A 38 27.03 -1.08 7.28
C LEU A 38 25.88 -1.91 7.87
N PRO A 39 25.63 -1.83 9.20
CA PRO A 39 24.50 -2.53 9.79
C PRO A 39 23.17 -1.88 9.40
N VAL A 40 22.17 -2.71 9.13
CA VAL A 40 20.81 -2.30 8.76
C VAL A 40 19.78 -3.24 9.41
N ARG A 41 18.61 -2.71 9.72
CA ARG A 41 17.44 -3.48 10.15
C ARG A 41 16.34 -3.36 9.10
N PHE A 42 15.70 -4.48 8.80
CA PHE A 42 14.59 -4.55 7.85
C PHE A 42 13.27 -4.74 8.59
N PHE A 43 12.25 -4.06 8.11
CA PHE A 43 10.92 -4.04 8.70
C PHE A 43 9.88 -4.24 7.58
N PRO A 44 9.34 -5.45 7.39
CA PRO A 44 8.26 -5.67 6.44
C PRO A 44 7.00 -4.92 6.91
N ASN A 45 6.52 -4.00 6.08
CA ASN A 45 5.31 -3.26 6.35
C ASN A 45 4.12 -3.97 5.70
N THR A 46 3.33 -4.66 6.52
CA THR A 46 2.14 -5.37 6.04
C THR A 46 1.02 -4.42 5.64
N VAL A 47 0.15 -4.87 4.72
CA VAL A 47 -1.03 -4.13 4.26
C VAL A 47 -2.08 -3.97 5.38
N TYR A 48 -2.30 -5.02 6.17
CA TYR A 48 -3.45 -5.12 7.07
C TYR A 48 -3.11 -4.80 8.54
N ASP A 49 -1.84 -4.82 8.90
CA ASP A 49 -1.31 -4.34 10.18
C ASP A 49 -0.04 -3.50 9.90
N PRO A 50 -0.20 -2.30 9.32
CA PRO A 50 0.93 -1.47 8.92
C PRO A 50 1.74 -1.02 10.14
N ILE A 51 3.03 -0.82 9.93
CA ILE A 51 3.96 -0.41 10.99
C ILE A 51 3.51 0.94 11.54
N ARG A 52 3.38 0.97 12.87
CA ARG A 52 3.06 2.18 13.61
C ARG A 52 4.35 2.89 13.99
N SER A 53 4.32 4.22 13.98
CA SER A 53 5.47 5.01 14.39
C SER A 53 5.88 4.71 15.85
N ASP A 54 4.92 4.45 16.74
CA ASP A 54 5.17 4.10 18.15
C ASP A 54 5.82 2.71 18.37
N ALA A 55 5.80 1.83 17.37
CA ALA A 55 6.41 0.51 17.44
C ALA A 55 7.91 0.50 17.04
N LEU A 56 8.42 1.59 16.46
CA LEU A 56 9.80 1.67 15.99
C LEU A 56 10.77 2.05 17.12
N PRO A 57 11.90 1.33 17.29
CA PRO A 57 12.89 1.62 18.33
C PRO A 57 13.78 2.82 17.94
N PHE A 58 13.25 4.05 17.96
CA PHE A 58 13.99 5.26 17.50
C PHE A 58 15.28 5.55 18.28
N GLY A 59 15.40 5.06 19.53
CA GLY A 59 16.67 5.12 20.27
C GLY A 59 17.81 4.34 19.60
N GLU A 60 17.47 3.43 18.69
CA GLU A 60 18.40 2.54 17.97
C GLU A 60 18.44 2.83 16.46
N ILE A 61 17.58 3.72 15.96
CA ILE A 61 17.44 4.03 14.53
C ILE A 61 18.08 5.38 14.22
N LYS A 62 18.97 5.38 13.23
CA LYS A 62 19.69 6.56 12.74
C LYS A 62 18.97 7.17 11.54
N ASP A 63 18.76 6.38 10.51
CA ASP A 63 18.21 6.77 9.21
C ASP A 63 17.05 5.83 8.88
N VAL A 64 16.02 6.33 8.20
CA VAL A 64 14.88 5.52 7.75
C VAL A 64 14.77 5.57 6.22
N TYR A 65 14.63 4.40 5.61
CA TYR A 65 14.27 4.23 4.20
C TYR A 65 12.88 3.64 4.12
N LEU A 66 11.97 4.30 3.42
CA LEU A 66 10.64 3.79 3.09
C LEU A 66 10.65 3.39 1.62
N LEU A 67 10.52 2.09 1.35
CA LEU A 67 10.69 1.49 0.02
C LEU A 67 9.38 0.91 -0.47
N ASP A 68 8.92 1.36 -1.63
CA ASP A 68 7.64 0.95 -2.22
C ASP A 68 6.42 1.32 -1.33
N PHE A 69 6.58 2.27 -0.40
CA PHE A 69 5.50 2.82 0.41
C PHE A 69 5.90 4.13 1.10
N VAL A 70 4.89 4.93 1.52
CA VAL A 70 5.06 6.14 2.35
C VAL A 70 4.54 5.97 3.78
N GLY A 71 3.66 4.99 3.99
CA GLY A 71 2.89 4.81 5.22
C GLY A 71 1.61 5.66 5.25
N PRO A 72 0.81 5.55 6.33
CA PRO A 72 -0.45 6.26 6.44
C PRO A 72 -0.27 7.79 6.60
N PRO A 73 -1.34 8.58 6.37
CA PRO A 73 -1.29 10.03 6.57
C PRO A 73 -0.75 10.39 7.96
N GLY A 74 0.26 11.28 8.00
CA GLY A 74 0.95 11.69 9.23
C GLY A 74 2.16 10.83 9.60
N PHE A 75 2.32 9.62 9.06
CA PHE A 75 3.42 8.72 9.41
C PHE A 75 4.80 9.35 9.22
N VAL A 76 5.07 9.94 8.06
CA VAL A 76 6.35 10.62 7.77
C VAL A 76 6.60 11.79 8.73
N ASN A 77 5.58 12.59 9.03
CA ASN A 77 5.66 13.71 9.96
C ASN A 77 5.96 13.25 11.40
N ASP A 78 5.47 12.07 11.77
CA ASP A 78 5.68 11.49 13.11
C ASP A 78 7.09 10.90 13.28
N ILE A 79 7.72 10.39 12.21
CA ILE A 79 9.03 9.75 12.29
C ILE A 79 10.18 10.71 12.00
N ALA A 80 9.99 11.71 11.12
CA ALA A 80 11.06 12.59 10.67
C ALA A 80 11.79 13.33 11.83
N PRO A 81 11.11 13.86 12.86
CA PRO A 81 11.79 14.51 13.99
C PRO A 81 12.61 13.57 14.88
N LYS A 82 12.46 12.25 14.73
CA LYS A 82 13.04 11.23 15.63
C LYS A 82 14.31 10.58 15.06
N VAL A 83 14.65 10.89 13.80
CA VAL A 83 15.76 10.28 13.06
C VAL A 83 16.58 11.35 12.34
N GLU A 84 17.80 11.01 11.93
CA GLU A 84 18.69 11.93 11.22
C GLU A 84 18.21 12.18 9.79
N SER A 85 17.68 11.16 9.11
CA SER A 85 17.12 11.29 7.77
C SER A 85 15.99 10.31 7.48
N VAL A 86 15.06 10.73 6.62
CA VAL A 86 14.03 9.88 6.02
C VAL A 86 14.20 9.93 4.51
N THR A 87 14.35 8.77 3.86
CA THR A 87 14.38 8.64 2.40
C THR A 87 13.17 7.83 1.94
N ILE A 88 12.38 8.39 1.04
CA ILE A 88 11.19 7.76 0.47
C ILE A 88 11.47 7.44 -1.00
N LEU A 89 11.35 6.17 -1.37
CA LEU A 89 11.49 5.68 -2.74
C LEU A 89 10.17 4.98 -3.10
N ASP A 90 9.35 5.62 -3.94
CA ASP A 90 7.98 5.16 -4.20
C ASP A 90 7.53 5.52 -5.62
N HIS A 91 6.51 4.83 -6.12
CA HIS A 91 5.87 4.98 -7.43
C HIS A 91 4.34 5.00 -7.35
N HIS A 92 3.76 5.00 -6.15
CA HIS A 92 2.31 5.07 -5.98
C HIS A 92 1.74 6.46 -6.23
N LYS A 93 0.57 6.51 -6.89
CA LYS A 93 -0.16 7.76 -7.10
C LYS A 93 -0.60 8.39 -5.76
N THR A 94 -1.06 7.57 -4.83
CA THR A 94 -1.46 8.01 -3.48
C THR A 94 -0.29 8.60 -2.70
N ALA A 95 0.92 8.05 -2.86
CA ALA A 95 2.15 8.60 -2.30
C ALA A 95 2.48 9.97 -2.89
N PHE A 96 2.41 10.11 -4.22
CA PHE A 96 2.59 11.40 -4.89
C PHE A 96 1.65 12.47 -4.34
N GLU A 97 0.36 12.19 -4.25
CA GLU A 97 -0.63 13.15 -3.74
C GLU A 97 -0.40 13.50 -2.26
N SER A 98 -0.05 12.50 -1.44
CA SER A 98 0.20 12.69 0.00
C SER A 98 1.46 13.52 0.27
N LEU A 99 2.50 13.36 -0.55
CA LEU A 99 3.81 13.99 -0.34
C LEU A 99 4.02 15.27 -1.14
N CYS A 100 3.27 15.49 -2.23
CA CYS A 100 3.37 16.67 -3.08
C CYS A 100 2.24 17.69 -2.84
N GLY A 101 1.28 17.40 -1.95
CA GLY A 101 0.37 18.42 -1.43
C GLY A 101 1.10 19.50 -0.61
N ASN A 102 0.39 20.59 -0.27
CA ASN A 102 0.91 21.81 0.41
C ASN A 102 1.51 21.58 1.82
N ALA A 103 1.81 20.36 2.24
CA ALA A 103 2.46 20.07 3.51
C ALA A 103 3.98 20.22 3.37
N THR A 104 4.57 21.16 4.10
CA THR A 104 6.03 21.24 4.27
C THR A 104 6.51 20.05 5.10
N LEU A 105 7.14 19.08 4.43
CA LEU A 105 7.91 18.03 5.09
C LEU A 105 9.19 18.62 5.72
N GLY A 106 9.72 17.96 6.76
CA GLY A 106 10.97 18.38 7.40
C GLY A 106 12.16 18.39 6.43
N GLU A 107 13.15 19.26 6.67
CA GLU A 107 14.35 19.40 5.84
C GLU A 107 15.17 18.10 5.72
N ASN A 108 14.98 17.15 6.65
CA ASN A 108 15.63 15.85 6.66
C ASN A 108 14.87 14.75 5.88
N VAL A 109 13.82 15.12 5.14
CA VAL A 109 13.04 14.20 4.31
C VAL A 109 13.42 14.34 2.85
N LYS A 110 13.97 13.27 2.26
CA LYS A 110 14.23 13.14 0.82
C LYS A 110 13.18 12.23 0.20
N LYS A 111 12.61 12.62 -0.94
CA LYS A 111 11.68 11.79 -1.71
C LYS A 111 12.15 11.61 -3.15
N VAL A 112 12.00 10.39 -3.67
CA VAL A 112 12.13 10.04 -5.08
C VAL A 112 10.83 9.36 -5.45
N ILE A 113 9.98 10.08 -6.18
CA ILE A 113 8.69 9.57 -6.65
C ILE A 113 8.76 9.51 -8.17
N ASP A 114 8.63 8.30 -8.73
CA ASP A 114 8.73 8.07 -10.17
C ASP A 114 7.67 7.08 -10.63
N MET A 115 6.59 7.62 -11.23
CA MET A 115 5.46 6.82 -11.71
C MET A 115 5.80 5.97 -12.95
N GLN A 116 7.01 6.10 -13.53
CA GLN A 116 7.44 5.36 -14.72
C GLN A 116 8.35 4.16 -14.39
N ARG A 117 8.66 3.95 -13.11
CA ARG A 117 9.49 2.86 -12.62
C ARG A 117 8.82 2.20 -11.42
N SER A 118 9.15 0.95 -11.18
CA SER A 118 8.74 0.22 -9.97
C SER A 118 9.58 0.65 -8.76
N GLY A 119 9.07 0.46 -7.54
CA GLY A 119 9.81 0.70 -6.30
C GLY A 119 11.15 -0.04 -6.26
N ALA A 120 11.21 -1.27 -6.80
CA ALA A 120 12.41 -2.07 -6.90
C ALA A 120 13.51 -1.39 -7.73
N THR A 121 13.19 -0.94 -8.95
CA THR A 121 14.16 -0.32 -9.85
C THR A 121 14.55 1.09 -9.39
N ILE A 122 13.63 1.85 -8.80
CA ILE A 122 13.95 3.13 -8.14
C ILE A 122 14.96 2.89 -7.02
N ALA A 123 14.73 1.89 -6.16
CA ALA A 123 15.63 1.54 -5.09
C ALA A 123 16.99 1.06 -5.61
N PHE A 124 17.02 0.22 -6.64
CA PHE A 124 18.24 -0.27 -7.26
C PHE A 124 19.16 0.87 -7.71
N ASP A 125 18.62 1.79 -8.52
CA ASP A 125 19.39 2.93 -9.03
C ASP A 125 19.84 3.85 -7.89
N PHE A 126 18.94 4.15 -6.94
CA PHE A 126 19.25 5.01 -5.80
C PHE A 126 20.41 4.46 -4.96
N PHE A 127 20.38 3.17 -4.63
CA PHE A 127 21.37 2.54 -3.77
C PHE A 127 22.69 2.26 -4.49
N SER A 128 22.65 1.94 -5.78
CA SER A 128 23.83 1.87 -6.65
C SER A 128 24.56 3.22 -6.72
N ASP A 129 23.83 4.29 -7.04
CA ASP A 129 24.37 5.66 -7.07
C ASP A 129 24.92 6.10 -5.71
N LYS A 130 24.23 5.72 -4.62
CA LYS A 130 24.66 6.03 -3.27
C LYS A 130 26.00 5.36 -2.93
N LEU A 131 26.21 4.13 -3.37
CA LEU A 131 27.48 3.42 -3.18
C LEU A 131 28.61 4.06 -4.00
N LEU A 132 28.34 4.39 -5.27
CA LEU A 132 29.31 5.04 -6.15
C LEU A 132 29.82 6.37 -5.58
N LYS A 133 28.93 7.19 -5.03
CA LYS A 133 29.28 8.48 -4.39
C LYS A 133 30.20 8.29 -3.17
N ILE A 134 30.04 7.20 -2.41
CA ILE A 134 30.94 6.88 -1.31
C ILE A 134 32.34 6.56 -1.87
N GLY A 135 32.42 5.74 -2.92
CA GLY A 135 33.69 5.39 -3.58
C GLY A 135 34.42 6.62 -4.14
N SER A 136 33.71 7.53 -4.81
CA SER A 136 34.30 8.76 -5.37
C SER A 136 34.78 9.74 -4.29
N ASN A 137 34.08 9.85 -3.16
CA ASN A 137 34.50 10.72 -2.05
C ASN A 137 35.73 10.18 -1.31
N VAL A 138 35.93 8.86 -1.28
CA VAL A 138 37.16 8.24 -0.77
C VAL A 138 38.32 8.49 -1.73
N TRP A 139 38.08 8.36 -3.04
CA TRP A 139 39.09 8.61 -4.09
C TRP A 139 39.67 10.03 -4.03
N ASN A 140 38.84 11.04 -3.82
CA ASN A 140 39.30 12.44 -3.77
C ASN A 140 40.09 12.81 -2.49
N ASN A 141 40.08 11.96 -1.46
CA ASN A 141 40.66 12.25 -0.14
C ASN A 141 41.86 11.36 0.25
N GLY A 142 42.28 10.40 -0.60
CA GLY A 142 43.36 9.45 -0.29
C GLY A 142 44.33 9.22 -1.45
N SER A 143 45.63 9.43 -1.20
CA SER A 143 46.73 9.28 -2.16
C SER A 143 47.39 7.90 -2.13
N ASP A 144 46.62 6.80 -2.09
CA ASP A 144 47.18 5.44 -2.07
C ASP A 144 46.53 4.53 -3.11
N ASN A 145 47.36 3.90 -3.93
CA ASN A 145 47.05 3.45 -5.29
C ASN A 145 46.56 1.98 -5.35
N THR A 146 45.85 1.52 -4.32
CA THR A 146 45.23 0.18 -4.27
C THR A 146 43.77 0.27 -3.82
N VAL A 147 42.92 0.80 -4.70
CA VAL A 147 41.51 0.98 -4.40
C VAL A 147 40.75 -0.32 -4.67
N ASN A 148 40.34 -1.00 -3.60
CA ASN A 148 39.26 -1.99 -3.68
C ASN A 148 37.99 -1.23 -4.10
N VAL A 149 37.65 -1.27 -5.40
CA VAL A 149 36.39 -0.73 -5.91
C VAL A 149 35.27 -1.50 -5.22
N VAL A 150 34.55 -0.83 -4.32
CA VAL A 150 33.39 -1.41 -3.64
C VAL A 150 32.31 -1.60 -4.70
N LYS A 151 32.10 -2.85 -5.12
CA LYS A 151 31.10 -3.20 -6.12
C LYS A 151 29.77 -3.45 -5.46
N TYR A 152 28.71 -2.89 -6.05
CA TYR A 152 27.33 -3.13 -5.63
C TYR A 152 26.92 -4.59 -5.80
N LEU A 153 27.39 -5.20 -6.89
CA LEU A 153 27.24 -6.61 -7.22
C LEU A 153 28.55 -7.14 -7.83
N PRO A 154 28.87 -8.43 -7.64
CA PRO A 154 29.90 -9.10 -8.43
C PRO A 154 29.59 -9.02 -9.94
N ASP A 155 30.61 -8.85 -10.78
CA ASP A 155 30.43 -8.68 -12.24
C ASP A 155 29.66 -9.84 -12.88
N ASN A 156 29.88 -11.07 -12.38
CA ASN A 156 29.20 -12.27 -12.86
C ASN A 156 27.72 -12.38 -12.44
N LYS A 157 27.23 -11.51 -11.55
CA LYS A 157 25.82 -11.46 -11.14
C LYS A 157 25.07 -10.24 -11.69
N LEU A 158 25.78 -9.19 -12.12
CA LEU A 158 25.18 -7.90 -12.45
C LEU A 158 24.08 -7.99 -13.52
N GLU A 159 24.37 -8.65 -14.65
CA GLU A 159 23.44 -8.78 -15.76
C GLU A 159 22.16 -9.55 -15.36
N MET A 160 22.33 -10.67 -14.66
CA MET A 160 21.24 -11.52 -14.21
C MET A 160 20.36 -10.80 -13.18
N VAL A 161 20.94 -10.11 -12.21
CA VAL A 161 20.17 -9.32 -11.24
C VAL A 161 19.44 -8.16 -11.92
N HIS A 162 20.08 -7.43 -12.85
CA HIS A 162 19.39 -6.40 -13.63
C HIS A 162 18.19 -6.97 -14.40
N LYS A 163 18.33 -8.16 -15.01
CA LYS A 163 17.23 -8.85 -15.71
C LYS A 163 16.07 -9.16 -14.74
N LEU A 164 16.35 -9.65 -13.53
CA LEU A 164 15.33 -9.88 -12.51
C LEU A 164 14.57 -8.60 -12.14
N PHE A 165 15.28 -7.51 -11.82
CA PHE A 165 14.66 -6.22 -11.50
C PHE A 165 13.79 -5.69 -12.65
N LYS A 166 14.20 -5.90 -13.90
CA LYS A 166 13.40 -5.52 -15.07
C LYS A 166 12.15 -6.35 -15.25
N PHE A 167 12.18 -7.65 -14.94
CA PHE A 167 10.97 -8.46 -14.91
C PHE A 167 10.00 -8.04 -13.81
N ILE A 168 10.51 -7.68 -12.63
CA ILE A 168 9.69 -7.13 -11.54
C ILE A 168 9.02 -5.84 -12.01
N GLU A 169 9.78 -4.89 -12.56
CA GLU A 169 9.25 -3.62 -13.08
C GLU A 169 8.18 -3.82 -14.17
N ASP A 170 8.42 -4.71 -15.13
CA ASP A 170 7.49 -4.94 -16.24
C ASP A 170 6.17 -5.57 -15.78
N GLY A 171 6.20 -6.40 -14.73
CA GLY A 171 5.01 -7.00 -14.13
C GLY A 171 4.28 -6.08 -13.16
N ASP A 172 5.03 -5.33 -12.36
CA ASP A 172 4.52 -4.34 -11.40
C ASP A 172 3.74 -3.22 -12.11
N LEU A 173 4.33 -2.66 -13.17
CA LEU A 173 3.73 -1.65 -14.04
C LEU A 173 2.84 -2.26 -15.14
N TRP A 174 2.59 -3.57 -15.08
CA TRP A 174 1.69 -4.32 -15.98
C TRP A 174 1.91 -4.02 -17.48
N ARG A 175 3.17 -3.75 -17.85
CA ARG A 175 3.57 -3.36 -19.21
C ARG A 175 3.64 -4.56 -20.12
N TRP A 176 4.16 -5.67 -19.60
CA TRP A 176 4.34 -6.92 -20.34
C TRP A 176 5.11 -6.76 -21.66
N THR A 177 6.06 -5.83 -21.69
CA THR A 177 6.86 -5.50 -22.87
C THR A 177 8.09 -6.40 -23.02
N ILE A 178 8.55 -7.00 -21.92
CA ILE A 178 9.70 -7.90 -21.93
C ILE A 178 9.22 -9.32 -22.31
N PRO A 179 9.85 -10.00 -23.29
CA PRO A 179 9.50 -11.37 -23.63
C PRO A 179 9.50 -12.28 -22.40
N ASN A 180 8.44 -13.09 -22.27
CA ASN A 180 8.22 -14.03 -21.17
C ASN A 180 8.03 -13.39 -19.77
N SER A 181 7.88 -12.07 -19.62
CA SER A 181 7.68 -11.45 -18.29
C SER A 181 6.40 -11.88 -17.59
N LYS A 182 5.31 -12.12 -18.33
CA LYS A 182 4.08 -12.73 -17.79
C LYS A 182 4.34 -14.13 -17.21
N ALA A 183 5.12 -14.94 -17.92
CA ALA A 183 5.50 -16.26 -17.45
C ALA A 183 6.41 -16.17 -16.23
N PHE A 184 7.41 -15.27 -16.24
CA PHE A 184 8.25 -15.02 -15.07
C PHE A 184 7.41 -14.60 -13.86
N SER A 185 6.53 -13.60 -13.99
CA SER A 185 5.66 -13.14 -12.91
C SER A 185 4.77 -14.26 -12.36
N SER A 186 4.17 -15.05 -13.27
CA SER A 186 3.40 -16.25 -12.91
C SER A 186 4.23 -17.28 -12.14
N GLY A 187 5.45 -17.56 -12.59
CA GLY A 187 6.34 -18.53 -11.97
C GLY A 187 6.93 -18.07 -10.64
N LEU A 188 7.16 -16.76 -10.48
CA LEU A 188 7.56 -16.15 -9.22
C LEU A 188 6.46 -16.31 -8.16
N LYS A 189 5.19 -16.10 -8.55
CA LYS A 189 4.05 -16.40 -7.68
C LYS A 189 3.99 -17.89 -7.32
N ASP A 190 4.34 -18.80 -8.24
CA ASP A 190 4.35 -20.25 -7.99
C ASP A 190 5.50 -20.73 -7.10
N LEU A 191 6.53 -19.90 -6.87
CA LEU A 191 7.60 -20.21 -5.93
C LEU A 191 7.16 -20.06 -4.47
N ASP A 192 6.07 -19.31 -4.21
CA ASP A 192 5.53 -19.07 -2.87
C ASP A 192 6.61 -18.61 -1.87
N ILE A 193 7.46 -17.68 -2.32
CA ILE A 193 8.54 -17.13 -1.49
C ILE A 193 7.93 -16.23 -0.42
N GLU A 194 8.22 -16.55 0.83
CA GLU A 194 7.89 -15.67 1.96
C GLU A 194 8.79 -14.43 1.93
N PHE A 195 8.17 -13.25 1.73
CA PHE A 195 8.86 -11.96 1.62
C PHE A 195 9.03 -11.23 2.96
N ASP A 196 8.51 -11.76 4.07
CA ASP A 196 8.83 -11.26 5.41
C ASP A 196 10.22 -11.79 5.81
N VAL A 197 11.21 -10.89 5.89
CA VAL A 197 12.59 -11.23 6.27
C VAL A 197 12.73 -11.81 7.68
N ASN A 198 11.78 -11.53 8.58
CA ASN A 198 11.75 -12.10 9.94
C ASN A 198 11.31 -13.57 9.91
N MET A 199 10.40 -13.92 8.99
CA MET A 199 9.94 -15.28 8.75
C MET A 199 10.90 -16.06 7.84
N ASN A 200 11.51 -15.39 6.88
CA ASN A 200 12.44 -15.94 5.90
C ASN A 200 13.80 -15.23 5.96
N ARG A 201 14.69 -15.75 6.81
CA ARG A 201 16.05 -15.20 6.98
C ARG A 201 16.95 -15.36 5.74
N LYS A 202 16.55 -16.20 4.78
CA LYS A 202 17.27 -16.43 3.52
C LYS A 202 16.65 -15.67 2.35
N LEU A 203 15.69 -14.78 2.60
CA LEU A 203 14.96 -14.05 1.57
C LEU A 203 15.88 -13.45 0.51
N PHE A 204 16.86 -12.64 0.91
CA PHE A 204 17.72 -11.96 -0.05
C PHE A 204 18.63 -12.91 -0.82
N ASP A 205 19.12 -13.98 -0.18
CA ASP A 205 19.90 -15.03 -0.86
C ASP A 205 19.03 -15.73 -1.92
N GLN A 206 17.80 -16.10 -1.57
CA GLN A 206 16.86 -16.75 -2.49
C GLN A 206 16.54 -15.86 -3.69
N LEU A 207 16.28 -14.57 -3.48
CA LEU A 207 16.00 -13.63 -4.57
C LEU A 207 17.22 -13.44 -5.50
N LEU A 208 18.44 -13.44 -4.95
CA LEU A 208 19.69 -13.33 -5.71
C LEU A 208 20.11 -14.62 -6.43
N GLU A 209 19.49 -15.74 -6.09
CA GLU A 209 19.75 -17.06 -6.67
C GLU A 209 18.66 -17.49 -7.67
N LEU A 210 17.64 -16.67 -7.90
CA LEU A 210 16.63 -16.94 -8.92
C LEU A 210 17.26 -17.04 -10.31
N ASP A 211 17.08 -18.19 -10.97
CA ASP A 211 17.33 -18.35 -12.40
C ASP A 211 16.08 -17.91 -13.18
N PRO A 212 16.14 -16.83 -13.97
CA PRO A 212 15.00 -16.36 -14.75
C PRO A 212 14.39 -17.44 -15.67
N GLU A 213 15.21 -18.32 -16.27
CA GLU A 213 14.72 -19.31 -17.22
C GLU A 213 13.94 -20.44 -16.51
N GLU A 214 14.39 -20.84 -15.33
CA GLU A 214 13.64 -21.80 -14.49
C GLU A 214 12.32 -21.22 -14.00
N VAL A 215 12.33 -19.95 -13.57
CA VAL A 215 11.12 -19.23 -13.14
C VAL A 215 10.12 -19.10 -14.30
N ILE A 216 10.60 -18.74 -15.49
CA ILE A 216 9.78 -18.67 -16.72
C ILE A 216 9.18 -20.04 -17.05
N SER A 217 9.98 -21.10 -17.07
CA SER A 217 9.54 -22.46 -17.38
C SER A 217 8.45 -22.92 -16.40
N ARG A 218 8.64 -22.66 -15.10
CA ARG A 218 7.62 -22.92 -14.08
C ARG A 218 6.32 -22.18 -14.34
N GLY A 219 6.40 -20.89 -14.64
CA GLY A 219 5.22 -20.09 -14.93
C GLY A 219 4.49 -20.58 -16.18
N GLN A 220 5.22 -20.92 -17.25
CA GLN A 220 4.65 -21.50 -18.47
C GLN A 220 3.87 -22.79 -18.19
N ALA A 221 4.38 -23.64 -17.29
CA ALA A 221 3.72 -24.89 -16.93
C ALA A 221 2.37 -24.70 -16.22
N THR A 222 2.16 -23.58 -15.51
CA THR A 222 0.94 -23.34 -14.72
C THR A 222 -0.05 -22.37 -15.38
N LEU A 223 0.39 -21.62 -16.40
CA LEU A 223 -0.42 -20.56 -17.02
C LEU A 223 -1.77 -21.05 -17.54
N SER A 224 -1.82 -22.19 -18.23
CA SER A 224 -3.07 -22.72 -18.80
C SER A 224 -4.08 -23.11 -17.71
N HIS A 225 -3.62 -23.71 -16.62
CA HIS A 225 -4.46 -24.07 -15.47
C HIS A 225 -4.98 -22.83 -14.73
N LYS A 226 -4.13 -21.81 -14.54
CA LYS A 226 -4.54 -20.52 -13.97
C LYS A 226 -5.57 -19.82 -14.85
N GLN A 227 -5.36 -19.80 -16.17
CA GLN A 227 -6.32 -19.21 -17.10
C GLN A 227 -7.68 -19.92 -17.04
N LYS A 228 -7.70 -21.26 -16.99
CA LYS A 228 -8.96 -22.00 -16.82
C LYS A 228 -9.71 -21.60 -15.55
N LYS A 229 -9.01 -21.43 -14.43
CA LYS A 229 -9.62 -20.94 -13.17
C LYS A 229 -10.18 -19.52 -13.31
N ILE A 230 -9.48 -18.65 -14.05
CA ILE A 230 -9.94 -17.30 -14.34
C ILE A 230 -11.21 -17.36 -15.20
N ASP A 231 -11.22 -18.13 -16.27
CA ASP A 231 -12.37 -18.31 -17.16
C ASP A 231 -13.61 -18.82 -16.38
N ASP A 232 -13.43 -19.87 -15.58
CA ASP A 232 -14.49 -20.44 -14.72
C ASP A 232 -15.04 -19.41 -13.71
N CYS A 233 -14.23 -18.45 -13.29
CA CYS A 233 -14.62 -17.37 -12.39
C CYS A 233 -15.33 -16.23 -13.15
N LEU A 234 -14.80 -15.82 -14.31
CA LEU A 234 -15.39 -14.79 -15.17
C LEU A 234 -16.82 -15.14 -15.62
N GLU A 235 -17.14 -16.41 -15.81
CA GLU A 235 -18.50 -16.86 -16.13
C GLU A 235 -19.52 -16.62 -15.01
N LYS A 236 -19.04 -16.42 -13.78
CA LYS A 236 -19.86 -16.10 -12.60
C LYS A 236 -19.94 -14.61 -12.30
N SER A 237 -19.42 -13.77 -13.20
CA SER A 237 -19.47 -12.31 -13.04
C SER A 237 -20.89 -11.78 -13.11
N TYR A 238 -21.13 -10.66 -12.45
CA TYR A 238 -22.42 -9.99 -12.35
C TYR A 238 -22.24 -8.47 -12.34
N GLU A 239 -23.23 -7.72 -12.79
CA GLU A 239 -23.19 -6.26 -12.77
C GLU A 239 -23.36 -5.71 -11.36
N ILE A 240 -22.60 -4.66 -11.04
CA ILE A 240 -22.75 -3.86 -9.82
C ILE A 240 -22.85 -2.37 -10.17
N ALA A 241 -23.60 -1.62 -9.35
CA ALA A 241 -23.62 -0.18 -9.34
C ALA A 241 -22.56 0.34 -8.35
N LEU A 242 -21.35 0.64 -8.84
CA LEU A 242 -20.21 1.04 -8.00
C LEU A 242 -20.55 2.27 -7.15
N GLY A 243 -20.36 2.16 -5.84
CA GLY A 243 -20.76 3.20 -4.89
C GLY A 243 -22.23 3.58 -4.98
N ARG A 244 -23.11 2.58 -5.19
CA ARG A 244 -24.55 2.76 -5.42
C ARG A 244 -24.85 3.60 -6.67
N GLY A 245 -24.05 3.40 -7.72
CA GLY A 245 -24.18 4.06 -9.01
C GLY A 245 -23.45 5.41 -9.11
N ARG A 246 -22.90 5.94 -8.01
CA ARG A 246 -22.11 7.19 -8.02
C ARG A 246 -20.90 7.12 -8.96
N PHE A 247 -20.39 5.92 -9.21
CA PHE A 247 -19.24 5.66 -10.05
C PHE A 247 -19.57 4.86 -11.32
N GLY A 248 -20.85 4.84 -11.69
CA GLY A 248 -21.35 4.04 -12.81
C GLY A 248 -21.40 2.54 -12.48
N ASN A 249 -21.59 1.75 -13.54
CA ASN A 249 -21.77 0.31 -13.43
C ASN A 249 -20.57 -0.43 -14.04
N CYS A 250 -20.23 -1.58 -13.46
CA CYS A 250 -19.16 -2.45 -13.93
C CYS A 250 -19.46 -3.91 -13.57
N LEU A 251 -18.69 -4.87 -14.09
CA LEU A 251 -18.79 -6.25 -13.62
C LEU A 251 -17.99 -6.45 -12.34
N ALA A 252 -18.53 -7.29 -11.46
CA ALA A 252 -17.89 -7.81 -10.28
C ALA A 252 -17.88 -9.35 -10.30
N VAL A 253 -16.99 -9.94 -9.52
CA VAL A 253 -16.95 -11.38 -9.30
C VAL A 253 -16.48 -11.71 -7.89
N ASN A 254 -17.08 -12.73 -7.28
CA ASN A 254 -16.60 -13.27 -6.01
C ASN A 254 -15.47 -14.27 -6.29
N ALA A 255 -14.31 -14.05 -5.66
CA ALA A 255 -13.06 -14.72 -6.00
C ALA A 255 -12.32 -15.28 -4.79
N ASP A 256 -13.02 -15.61 -3.70
CA ASP A 256 -12.41 -16.17 -2.47
C ASP A 256 -11.45 -17.33 -2.76
N ALA A 257 -11.81 -18.23 -3.68
CA ALA A 257 -11.02 -19.41 -4.01
C ALA A 257 -9.78 -19.15 -4.88
N ILE A 258 -9.68 -17.97 -5.50
CA ILE A 258 -8.60 -17.61 -6.44
C ILE A 258 -8.14 -16.16 -6.27
N SER A 259 -8.20 -15.63 -5.04
CA SER A 259 -7.81 -14.25 -4.72
C SER A 259 -6.35 -13.96 -5.07
N ASN A 260 -5.49 -14.99 -5.13
CA ASN A 260 -4.12 -14.88 -5.61
C ASN A 260 -4.00 -14.53 -7.11
N LEU A 261 -5.07 -14.70 -7.90
CA LEU A 261 -5.16 -14.35 -9.33
C LEU A 261 -5.97 -13.06 -9.57
N ARG A 262 -6.25 -12.28 -8.51
CA ARG A 262 -7.08 -11.07 -8.58
C ARG A 262 -6.64 -10.05 -9.63
N SER A 263 -5.34 -9.88 -9.89
CA SER A 263 -4.88 -8.91 -10.89
C SER A 263 -5.24 -9.34 -12.31
N GLU A 264 -4.92 -10.58 -12.66
CA GLU A 264 -5.23 -11.16 -13.96
C GLU A 264 -6.74 -11.26 -14.17
N LEU A 265 -7.47 -11.74 -13.15
CA LEU A 265 -8.93 -11.83 -13.15
C LEU A 265 -9.57 -10.45 -13.30
N GLY A 266 -9.11 -9.46 -12.53
CA GLY A 266 -9.66 -8.11 -12.56
C GLY A 266 -9.44 -7.41 -13.90
N ASN A 267 -8.28 -7.58 -14.52
CA ASN A 267 -8.00 -7.02 -15.85
C ASN A 267 -8.94 -7.61 -16.91
N GLN A 268 -9.07 -8.94 -16.96
CA GLN A 268 -9.99 -9.60 -17.89
C GLN A 268 -11.46 -9.28 -17.59
N LEU A 269 -11.82 -9.06 -16.31
CA LEU A 269 -13.14 -8.61 -15.91
C LEU A 269 -13.43 -7.16 -16.37
N ALA A 270 -12.41 -6.29 -16.38
CA ALA A 270 -12.51 -4.93 -16.92
C ALA A 270 -12.73 -4.94 -18.44
N GLU A 271 -12.05 -5.84 -19.17
CA GLU A 271 -12.31 -6.10 -20.60
C GLU A 271 -13.73 -6.61 -20.83
N LYS A 272 -14.18 -7.60 -20.05
CA LYS A 272 -15.55 -8.12 -20.13
C LYS A 272 -16.60 -7.04 -19.83
N SER A 273 -16.32 -6.14 -18.89
CA SER A 273 -17.18 -4.99 -18.57
C SER A 273 -17.27 -4.02 -19.74
N CYS A 274 -16.13 -3.65 -20.32
CA CYS A 274 -16.06 -2.77 -21.49
C CYS A 274 -16.84 -3.35 -22.68
N ASN A 275 -16.68 -4.65 -22.95
CA ASN A 275 -17.38 -5.36 -24.02
C ASN A 275 -18.89 -5.47 -23.77
N SER A 276 -19.32 -5.31 -22.52
CA SER A 276 -20.73 -5.30 -22.12
C SER A 276 -21.32 -3.88 -22.06
N ASN A 277 -20.63 -2.87 -22.60
CA ASN A 277 -21.00 -1.44 -22.55
C ASN A 277 -21.11 -0.89 -21.11
N LEU A 278 -20.38 -1.48 -20.17
CA LEU A 278 -20.22 -0.95 -18.82
C LEU A 278 -18.91 -0.16 -18.72
N ARG A 279 -18.69 0.53 -17.60
CA ARG A 279 -17.41 1.22 -17.35
C ARG A 279 -16.30 0.17 -17.40
N SER A 280 -15.15 0.51 -18.00
CA SER A 280 -14.01 -0.39 -18.21
C SER A 280 -13.25 -0.67 -16.90
N ILE A 281 -13.97 -1.15 -15.90
CA ILE A 281 -13.53 -1.49 -14.55
C ILE A 281 -13.99 -2.92 -14.25
N GLY A 282 -13.13 -3.73 -13.63
CA GLY A 282 -13.49 -5.03 -13.07
C GLY A 282 -13.32 -4.98 -11.55
N ALA A 283 -14.33 -5.43 -10.80
CA ALA A 283 -14.29 -5.51 -9.35
C ALA A 283 -14.15 -6.97 -8.87
N VAL A 284 -12.95 -7.33 -8.40
CA VAL A 284 -12.68 -8.64 -7.79
C VAL A 284 -12.96 -8.56 -6.30
N VAL A 285 -13.84 -9.43 -5.80
CA VAL A 285 -14.39 -9.37 -4.45
C VAL A 285 -14.00 -10.62 -3.69
N TYR A 286 -13.31 -10.49 -2.56
CA TYR A 286 -12.87 -11.63 -1.77
C TYR A 286 -12.71 -11.27 -0.29
N LYS A 287 -12.75 -12.28 0.57
CA LYS A 287 -12.44 -12.18 2.00
C LYS A 287 -10.93 -12.16 2.22
N VAL A 288 -10.51 -11.48 3.28
CA VAL A 288 -9.11 -11.40 3.71
C VAL A 288 -9.00 -12.10 5.07
N PRO A 289 -8.53 -13.35 5.12
CA PRO A 289 -8.41 -14.12 6.37
C PRO A 289 -7.64 -13.38 7.48
N GLU A 290 -6.62 -12.61 7.11
CA GLU A 290 -5.75 -11.84 8.00
C GLU A 290 -6.52 -10.81 8.83
N LEU A 291 -7.67 -10.33 8.34
CA LEU A 291 -8.52 -9.39 9.08
C LEU A 291 -9.28 -10.05 10.24
N ASN A 292 -9.36 -11.39 10.28
CA ASN A 292 -10.21 -12.14 11.21
C ASN A 292 -11.63 -11.57 11.31
N ASN A 293 -12.17 -11.12 10.17
CA ASN A 293 -13.46 -10.45 10.11
C ASN A 293 -14.22 -10.84 8.83
N ASP A 294 -15.07 -11.86 8.96
CA ASP A 294 -15.93 -12.36 7.89
C ASP A 294 -17.00 -11.37 7.41
N SER A 295 -17.21 -10.25 8.12
CA SER A 295 -18.15 -9.21 7.71
C SER A 295 -17.55 -8.19 6.75
N MET A 296 -16.26 -8.31 6.42
CA MET A 296 -15.53 -7.39 5.54
C MET A 296 -15.07 -8.10 4.27
N LEU A 297 -15.26 -7.42 3.15
CA LEU A 297 -14.81 -7.83 1.83
C LEU A 297 -13.74 -6.86 1.34
N LYS A 298 -12.74 -7.40 0.66
CA LYS A 298 -11.78 -6.64 -0.13
C LYS A 298 -12.34 -6.50 -1.53
N ILE A 299 -12.46 -5.25 -1.96
CA ILE A 299 -12.85 -4.88 -3.32
C ILE A 299 -11.59 -4.43 -4.04
N SER A 300 -11.10 -5.26 -4.95
CA SER A 300 -9.92 -5.02 -5.77
C SER A 300 -10.37 -4.59 -7.17
N LEU A 301 -10.12 -3.34 -7.50
CA LEU A 301 -10.50 -2.75 -8.78
C LEU A 301 -9.34 -2.84 -9.77
N ARG A 302 -9.64 -3.22 -11.01
CA ARG A 302 -8.77 -3.04 -12.17
C ARG A 302 -9.50 -2.22 -13.21
N SER A 303 -8.78 -1.43 -13.99
CA SER A 303 -9.36 -0.66 -15.09
C SER A 303 -8.48 -0.66 -16.33
N LEU A 304 -9.08 -0.38 -17.48
CA LEU A 304 -8.37 -0.27 -18.76
C LEU A 304 -8.01 1.18 -19.09
N ASN A 305 -6.99 1.35 -19.92
CA ASN A 305 -6.59 2.65 -20.49
C ASN A 305 -6.38 3.72 -19.39
N GLU A 306 -6.90 4.93 -19.63
CA GLU A 306 -6.71 6.10 -18.77
C GLU A 306 -7.67 6.15 -17.55
N GLU A 307 -8.50 5.12 -17.33
CA GLU A 307 -9.52 5.11 -16.27
C GLU A 307 -8.90 5.00 -14.87
N ASP A 308 -9.18 5.96 -13.99
CA ASP A 308 -8.55 6.06 -12.67
C ASP A 308 -9.45 5.54 -11.53
N THR A 309 -9.09 4.37 -11.01
CA THR A 309 -9.77 3.70 -9.90
C THR A 309 -9.46 4.32 -8.53
N THR A 310 -8.37 5.09 -8.38
CA THR A 310 -7.99 5.67 -7.07
C THR A 310 -9.01 6.67 -6.56
N SER A 311 -9.71 7.35 -7.47
CA SER A 311 -10.82 8.25 -7.13
C SER A 311 -11.95 7.54 -6.37
N ILE A 312 -12.17 6.26 -6.68
CA ILE A 312 -13.20 5.42 -6.06
C ILE A 312 -12.68 4.89 -4.73
N SER A 313 -11.51 4.24 -4.73
CA SER A 313 -10.98 3.56 -3.54
C SER A 313 -10.72 4.52 -2.38
N LYS A 314 -10.29 5.76 -2.66
CA LYS A 314 -10.09 6.80 -1.63
C LYS A 314 -11.38 7.15 -0.87
N GLU A 315 -12.55 7.15 -1.52
CA GLU A 315 -13.81 7.40 -0.82
C GLU A 315 -14.13 6.34 0.25
N TYR A 316 -13.56 5.15 0.10
CA TYR A 316 -13.71 4.03 1.02
C TYR A 316 -12.45 3.80 1.88
N GLY A 317 -11.55 4.79 1.96
CA GLY A 317 -10.31 4.71 2.76
C GLY A 317 -9.23 3.80 2.18
N GLY A 318 -9.37 3.39 0.93
CA GLY A 318 -8.39 2.61 0.20
C GLY A 318 -7.44 3.45 -0.66
N GLY A 319 -6.74 2.78 -1.57
CA GLY A 319 -5.79 3.40 -2.47
C GLY A 319 -5.07 2.41 -3.38
N GLY A 320 -4.04 2.88 -4.08
CA GLY A 320 -3.21 2.09 -4.98
C GLY A 320 -2.71 2.91 -6.16
N HIS A 321 -2.48 2.22 -7.28
CA HIS A 321 -2.19 2.82 -8.57
C HIS A 321 -3.46 3.29 -9.27
N ARG A 322 -3.26 4.12 -10.30
CA ARG A 322 -4.32 4.61 -11.18
C ARG A 322 -5.24 3.49 -11.65
N ASN A 323 -4.70 2.47 -12.29
CA ASN A 323 -5.47 1.39 -12.90
C ASN A 323 -5.71 0.18 -11.99
N ALA A 324 -5.16 0.21 -10.78
CA ALA A 324 -5.31 -0.88 -9.84
C ALA A 324 -5.29 -0.34 -8.41
N SER A 325 -6.45 -0.35 -7.77
CA SER A 325 -6.60 0.12 -6.40
C SER A 325 -7.63 -0.73 -5.66
N SER A 326 -7.62 -0.65 -4.34
CA SER A 326 -8.47 -1.50 -3.54
C SER A 326 -8.90 -0.84 -2.24
N PHE A 327 -9.98 -1.35 -1.64
CA PHE A 327 -10.53 -0.88 -0.37
C PHE A 327 -11.29 -2.01 0.33
N LEU A 328 -11.60 -1.82 1.61
CA LEU A 328 -12.43 -2.73 2.39
C LEU A 328 -13.86 -2.21 2.46
N LEU A 329 -14.82 -3.11 2.32
CA LEU A 329 -16.24 -2.78 2.38
C LEU A 329 -16.98 -3.85 3.19
N SER A 330 -17.92 -3.46 4.03
CA SER A 330 -18.75 -4.44 4.74
C SER A 330 -19.61 -5.24 3.75
N VAL A 331 -19.87 -6.52 4.02
CA VAL A 331 -20.79 -7.36 3.22
C VAL A 331 -22.13 -6.66 3.00
N THR A 332 -22.70 -6.07 4.06
CA THR A 332 -23.98 -5.35 4.01
C THR A 332 -23.95 -4.13 3.09
N GLU A 333 -22.81 -3.45 2.98
CA GLU A 333 -22.69 -2.30 2.08
C GLU A 333 -22.44 -2.75 0.65
N PHE A 334 -21.64 -3.80 0.44
CA PHE A 334 -21.40 -4.37 -0.88
C PHE A 334 -22.68 -4.94 -1.50
N ASP A 335 -23.55 -5.57 -0.71
CA ASP A 335 -24.82 -6.10 -1.20
C ASP A 335 -25.75 -4.99 -1.73
N ARG A 336 -25.62 -3.75 -1.22
CA ARG A 336 -26.34 -2.58 -1.78
C ARG A 336 -25.85 -2.18 -3.17
N TRP A 337 -24.68 -2.65 -3.59
CA TRP A 337 -24.15 -2.39 -4.94
C TRP A 337 -24.67 -3.40 -5.96
N LYS A 338 -25.18 -4.57 -5.52
CA LYS A 338 -25.61 -5.69 -6.38
C LYS A 338 -27.02 -5.53 -6.99
N ALA A 339 -27.56 -4.32 -7.09
CA ALA A 339 -28.99 -4.12 -7.26
C ALA A 339 -29.35 -3.18 -8.43
N GLY A 340 -30.44 -3.37 -9.17
CA GLY A 340 -31.51 -4.37 -9.04
C GLY A 340 -32.55 -4.14 -7.94
N THR A 341 -32.35 -3.19 -7.02
CA THR A 341 -33.38 -2.79 -6.03
C THR A 341 -33.42 -1.28 -5.89
N GLU A 342 -34.56 -0.76 -6.35
CA GLU A 342 -35.16 0.57 -6.22
C GLU A 342 -34.28 1.80 -6.47
N PRO A 343 -34.56 2.61 -7.51
CA PRO A 343 -34.00 3.94 -7.61
C PRO A 343 -34.45 4.75 -6.39
N PHE A 344 -33.51 5.47 -5.78
CA PHE A 344 -33.85 6.53 -4.83
C PHE A 344 -34.79 7.52 -5.54
N ASN A 345 -36.07 7.43 -5.23
CA ASN A 345 -37.07 8.36 -5.70
C ASN A 345 -36.79 9.70 -5.01
N THR A 346 -36.14 10.62 -5.71
CA THR A 346 -36.03 12.02 -5.31
C THR A 346 -37.41 12.67 -5.41
N LYS A 347 -38.29 12.37 -4.45
CA LYS A 347 -39.39 13.29 -4.15
C LYS A 347 -38.77 14.53 -3.52
N SER A 348 -38.66 15.55 -4.36
CA SER A 348 -38.58 16.94 -3.95
C SER A 348 -39.59 17.21 -2.84
N ILE A 349 -39.11 17.44 -1.63
CA ILE A 349 -39.88 18.22 -0.66
C ILE A 349 -39.61 19.68 -1.00
N SER A 350 -40.32 20.17 -2.01
CA SER A 350 -40.56 21.60 -2.15
C SER A 350 -41.54 22.00 -1.05
N GLY A 351 -41.11 22.84 -0.12
CA GLY A 351 -42.02 23.54 0.79
C GLY A 351 -41.78 23.29 2.27
N ALA A 352 -40.69 23.86 2.81
CA ALA A 352 -40.69 24.43 4.15
C ALA A 352 -39.52 25.42 4.21
N SER A 353 -39.82 26.71 4.03
CA SER A 353 -38.92 27.80 4.40
C SER A 353 -38.73 27.75 5.92
N PHE A 354 -37.50 27.50 6.36
CA PHE A 354 -37.09 27.88 7.70
C PHE A 354 -35.96 28.89 7.56
N ASP A 355 -36.29 30.13 7.88
CA ASP A 355 -35.35 31.22 8.04
C ASP A 355 -34.33 30.83 9.13
N MET A 356 -33.05 30.79 8.75
CA MET A 356 -31.95 30.77 9.72
C MET A 356 -31.72 32.19 10.20
N GLU A 357 -32.36 32.54 11.32
CA GLU A 357 -31.95 33.70 12.11
C GLU A 357 -30.75 33.27 13.00
N LEU A 358 -29.59 33.86 12.72
CA LEU A 358 -28.39 33.78 13.54
C LEU A 358 -28.66 34.42 14.91
N LEU A 359 -28.56 33.64 15.99
CA LEU A 359 -28.41 34.18 17.35
C LEU A 359 -27.11 33.65 18.00
N PRO A 360 -26.44 34.46 18.84
CA PRO A 360 -25.01 34.31 19.12
C PRO A 360 -24.74 33.23 20.18
N LEU A 361 -23.66 32.47 19.96
CA LEU A 361 -23.04 31.60 20.95
C LEU A 361 -22.54 32.41 22.16
N GLY A 362 -23.29 32.39 23.25
CA GLY A 362 -22.82 32.75 24.59
C GLY A 362 -22.36 31.48 25.32
N LEU A 363 -21.05 31.22 25.31
CA LEU A 363 -20.44 30.21 26.17
C LEU A 363 -20.42 30.75 27.61
N ALA A 364 -21.20 30.17 28.51
CA ALA A 364 -21.01 30.33 29.95
C ALA A 364 -20.74 28.95 30.55
N ALA A 365 -19.47 28.72 30.91
CA ALA A 365 -19.09 27.60 31.75
C ALA A 365 -19.44 27.94 33.20
N SER A 366 -20.36 27.20 33.82
CA SER A 366 -20.42 27.12 35.28
C SER A 366 -19.86 25.78 35.73
N LYS A 367 -18.67 25.83 36.32
CA LYS A 367 -18.23 24.85 37.32
C LYS A 367 -19.24 24.93 38.46
N ASP A 368 -20.06 23.89 38.64
CA ASP A 368 -20.68 23.48 39.92
C ASP A 368 -21.80 22.47 39.64
N ALA A 369 -21.43 21.24 39.32
CA ALA A 369 -22.28 20.05 39.45
C ALA A 369 -21.43 18.77 39.29
N LEU A 370 -20.41 18.61 40.14
CA LEU A 370 -19.68 17.34 40.26
C LEU A 370 -19.37 17.07 41.73
N HIS A 371 -20.36 16.55 42.45
CA HIS A 371 -20.11 15.68 43.59
C HIS A 371 -21.17 14.57 43.57
N GLU A 372 -20.70 13.33 43.75
CA GLU A 372 -21.44 12.06 43.63
C GLU A 372 -21.60 11.53 42.20
N LEU A 373 -20.53 10.94 41.67
CA LEU A 373 -20.51 9.54 41.20
C LEU A 373 -19.06 9.18 40.84
N GLY A 374 -18.56 8.11 41.45
CA GLY A 374 -17.15 7.73 41.43
C GLY A 374 -16.64 7.19 40.08
N LYS A 375 -15.35 7.43 39.85
CA LYS A 375 -14.41 6.71 38.97
C LYS A 375 -14.95 6.22 37.60
N VAL A 376 -14.80 7.05 36.57
CA VAL A 376 -14.78 6.61 35.16
C VAL A 376 -13.48 7.12 34.51
N PRO A 377 -12.72 6.30 33.76
CA PRO A 377 -11.55 6.78 33.04
C PRO A 377 -11.97 7.79 31.97
N SER A 378 -11.25 8.91 31.89
CA SER A 378 -11.45 9.95 30.89
C SER A 378 -11.35 9.38 29.48
N TYR A 379 -12.41 9.56 28.67
CA TYR A 379 -12.45 9.86 27.22
C TYR A 379 -13.82 9.45 26.64
N SER A 380 -14.87 10.21 26.98
CA SER A 380 -16.13 10.22 26.23
C SER A 380 -16.83 11.57 26.42
N LEU A 381 -17.08 12.28 25.32
CA LEU A 381 -18.00 13.42 25.33
C LEU A 381 -19.41 12.83 25.25
N GLN A 382 -20.18 12.97 26.32
CA GLN A 382 -21.60 12.65 26.34
C GLN A 382 -22.39 13.89 25.95
N ALA A 383 -23.17 13.80 24.87
CA ALA A 383 -24.17 14.82 24.55
C ALA A 383 -25.52 14.36 25.14
N ILE A 384 -26.15 15.23 25.90
CA ILE A 384 -27.46 15.00 26.50
C ILE A 384 -28.45 15.92 25.80
N GLN A 385 -29.52 15.34 25.25
CA GLN A 385 -30.65 16.10 24.72
C GLN A 385 -31.90 15.75 25.51
N ILE A 386 -32.60 16.78 25.99
CA ILE A 386 -33.88 16.63 26.70
C ILE A 386 -34.98 17.14 25.78
N LYS A 387 -35.94 16.28 25.45
CA LYS A 387 -37.16 16.63 24.74
C LYS A 387 -38.33 15.86 25.37
N ASP A 388 -39.42 16.56 25.66
CA ASP A 388 -40.65 16.02 26.25
C ASP A 388 -40.45 15.18 27.52
N GLY A 389 -39.62 15.69 28.44
CA GLY A 389 -39.36 15.05 29.75
C GLY A 389 -38.60 13.72 29.68
N ARG A 390 -38.07 13.34 28.51
CA ARG A 390 -37.23 12.15 28.34
C ARG A 390 -35.79 12.54 28.04
N THR A 391 -34.87 11.91 28.75
CA THR A 391 -33.43 12.11 28.60
C THR A 391 -32.87 11.09 27.61
N TRP A 392 -32.22 11.58 26.55
CA TRP A 392 -31.53 10.73 25.58
C TRP A 392 -30.03 10.94 25.72
N THR A 393 -29.32 9.86 26.06
CA THR A 393 -27.87 9.84 26.15
C THR A 393 -27.29 9.06 24.98
N TRP A 394 -26.42 9.70 24.21
CA TRP A 394 -25.69 9.04 23.12
C TRP A 394 -24.20 9.11 23.42
N THR A 395 -23.54 7.95 23.36
CA THR A 395 -22.08 7.88 23.41
C THR A 395 -21.60 8.01 21.97
N ALA A 396 -20.88 9.09 21.65
CA ALA A 396 -20.18 9.18 20.38
C ALA A 396 -19.06 8.14 20.35
N ALA A 397 -19.34 6.94 19.82
CA ALA A 397 -18.31 5.98 19.47
C ALA A 397 -17.56 6.55 18.26
N ARG A 398 -16.46 7.28 18.55
CA ARG A 398 -15.48 7.63 17.53
C ARG A 398 -14.99 6.30 16.95
N ALA A 399 -15.35 5.99 15.71
CA ALA A 399 -14.78 4.88 14.98
C ALA A 399 -13.26 5.11 14.89
N ARG A 400 -12.51 4.58 15.86
CA ARG A 400 -11.06 4.44 15.76
C ARG A 400 -10.84 3.32 14.78
N ARG A 401 -10.61 3.66 13.51
CA ARG A 401 -9.79 2.93 12.52
C ARG A 401 -10.11 3.45 11.11
N PRO A 402 -9.28 4.35 10.54
CA PRO A 402 -9.06 4.34 9.11
C PRO A 402 -8.15 3.13 8.84
N TRP A 403 -8.71 2.03 8.38
CA TRP A 403 -7.93 0.93 7.81
C TRP A 403 -7.44 1.41 6.46
N LEU A 404 -6.15 1.76 6.35
CA LEU A 404 -5.57 2.12 5.08
C LEU A 404 -5.27 0.82 4.33
N CYS A 405 -6.12 0.49 3.36
CA CYS A 405 -5.94 -0.70 2.55
C CYS A 405 -5.12 -0.33 1.31
N LEU A 406 -3.80 -0.23 1.47
CA LEU A 406 -2.87 -0.17 0.34
C LEU A 406 -2.42 -1.61 0.05
N ASP A 407 -3.29 -2.39 -0.59
CA ASP A 407 -2.83 -3.62 -1.24
C ASP A 407 -2.46 -3.18 -2.65
N VAL A 408 -1.16 -3.14 -2.90
CA VAL A 408 -0.60 -2.67 -4.16
C VAL A 408 -0.78 -3.77 -5.16
N ASP A 409 -1.85 -3.59 -5.89
CA ASP A 409 -2.21 -4.43 -7.00
C ASP A 409 -1.50 -3.88 -8.24
N THR A 410 -0.63 -4.68 -8.85
CA THR A 410 0.11 -4.35 -10.08
C THR A 410 -0.80 -3.72 -11.15
N ALA A 411 -0.39 -2.59 -11.75
CA ALA A 411 -1.26 -1.70 -12.51
C ALA A 411 -0.77 -1.44 -13.94
N SER A 412 -1.68 -1.31 -14.92
CA SER A 412 -1.37 -0.79 -16.26
C SER A 412 -1.03 0.70 -16.21
N VAL A 413 -0.04 1.11 -17.02
CA VAL A 413 0.31 2.51 -17.30
C VAL A 413 -0.61 3.11 -18.35
#